data_AF-A0A2D4HKW6-F1
#
_entry.id   AF-A0A2D4HKW6-F1
#
_cell.length_a   1.000
_cell.length_b   1.000
_cell.length_c   1.000
_cell.angle_alpha   90.00
_cell.angle_beta   90.00
_cell.angle_gamma   90.00
#
_symmetry.space_group_name_H-M   'P 1'
#
loop_
_entity.id
_entity.type
_entity.pdbx_description
1 polymer ?
#
loop_
_entity_poly.entity_id
_entity_poly.type
_entity_poly.pdbx_seq_one_letter_code
_entity_poly.pdbx_strand_id
1 'polypeptide(L)'
;VGHLVGYQQLQEHPYAVLQPSRGMSQSHLLGVLFALVLCLQGASAQVLEYVYEYVYESWKAYSEECHRNMSLWPPSTDLVCNRTFDKYSCWPDAQLNSTVNVSCPWYLPWYDQGTVFILGR
;
A
#
# COMPACT_ATOMS: atom_id res chain seq x y z
N VAL A 1 16.34 37.00 87.64
CA VAL A 1 17.78 37.27 87.34
C VAL A 1 18.42 35.94 87.00
N GLY A 2 19.03 35.82 85.82
CA GLY A 2 19.43 34.57 85.17
C GLY A 2 18.49 34.30 83.98
N HIS A 3 18.92 33.98 82.76
CA HIS A 3 20.16 33.37 82.29
C HIS A 3 20.54 33.88 80.88
N LEU A 4 21.81 33.67 80.56
CA LEU A 4 22.53 33.98 79.32
C LEU A 4 22.09 33.16 78.10
N VAL A 5 22.09 33.87 76.96
CA VAL A 5 22.55 33.49 75.59
C VAL A 5 21.75 32.47 74.77
N GLY A 6 21.33 32.93 73.58
CA GLY A 6 20.97 32.11 72.42
C GLY A 6 20.90 32.97 71.15
N TYR A 7 21.93 32.87 70.32
CA TYR A 7 22.04 33.44 68.97
C TYR A 7 20.96 32.88 68.04
N GLN A 8 20.34 33.71 67.19
CA GLN A 8 20.10 33.33 65.78
C GLN A 8 19.82 34.56 64.92
N GLN A 9 20.67 34.80 63.93
CA GLN A 9 20.53 35.82 62.89
C GLN A 9 19.26 35.57 62.07
N LEU A 10 18.50 36.65 61.84
CA LEU A 10 17.27 36.68 61.05
C LEU A 10 17.60 36.55 59.55
N GLN A 11 16.78 35.78 58.84
CA GLN A 11 16.95 35.27 57.49
C GLN A 11 16.26 36.17 56.45
N GLU A 12 16.96 36.53 55.36
CA GLU A 12 16.39 37.17 54.15
C GLU A 12 16.45 36.19 52.95
N HIS A 13 15.30 35.99 52.29
CA HIS A 13 15.03 35.25 51.04
C HIS A 13 15.61 36.00 49.79
N PRO A 14 15.50 35.58 48.50
CA PRO A 14 14.92 34.39 47.86
C PRO A 14 15.81 33.79 46.73
N TYR A 15 15.88 32.45 46.59
CA TYR A 15 16.28 31.84 45.31
C TYR A 15 15.16 30.90 44.86
N ALA A 16 14.41 31.34 43.85
CA ALA A 16 13.53 30.47 43.10
C ALA A 16 14.41 29.44 42.38
N VAL A 17 14.40 28.20 42.85
CA VAL A 17 14.98 27.08 42.13
C VAL A 17 14.13 26.91 40.86
N LEU A 18 14.66 27.32 39.71
CA LEU A 18 14.16 26.89 38.41
C LEU A 18 14.27 25.37 38.38
N GLN A 19 13.13 24.68 38.50
CA GLN A 19 13.05 23.25 38.25
C GLN A 19 13.54 23.00 36.83
N PRO A 20 14.41 22.00 36.59
CA PRO A 20 14.70 21.60 35.23
C PRO A 20 13.38 21.16 34.63
N SER A 21 12.93 21.87 33.60
CA SER A 21 11.90 21.39 32.69
C SER A 21 12.23 19.94 32.37
N ARG A 22 11.39 19.02 32.82
CA ARG A 22 11.51 17.58 32.59
C ARG A 22 11.36 17.36 31.09
N GLY A 23 12.45 17.59 30.36
CA GLY A 23 12.54 17.30 28.94
C GLY A 23 12.16 15.84 28.77
N MET A 24 11.21 15.57 27.88
CA MET A 24 10.84 14.21 27.52
C MET A 24 12.13 13.45 27.25
N SER A 25 12.44 12.45 28.08
CA SER A 25 13.71 11.73 27.96
C SER A 25 13.81 11.15 26.56
N GLN A 26 14.97 11.30 25.93
CA GLN A 26 15.25 10.92 24.54
C GLN A 26 14.76 9.49 24.20
N SER A 27 14.76 8.58 25.19
CA SER A 27 14.21 7.23 25.07
C SER A 27 12.69 7.18 24.88
N HIS A 28 11.93 8.10 25.48
CA HIS A 28 10.49 8.23 25.23
C HIS A 28 10.22 8.76 23.83
N LEU A 29 10.99 9.73 23.35
CA LEU A 29 10.85 10.25 21.98
C LEU A 29 11.14 9.15 20.95
N LEU A 30 12.20 8.37 21.14
CA LEU A 30 12.51 7.21 20.30
C LEU A 30 11.43 6.12 20.38
N GLY A 31 10.89 5.86 21.58
CA GLY A 31 9.80 4.91 21.78
C GLY A 31 8.50 5.34 21.08
N VAL A 32 8.13 6.61 21.18
CA VAL A 32 6.97 7.16 20.46
C VAL A 32 7.20 7.10 18.96
N LEU A 33 8.39 7.46 18.47
CA LEU A 33 8.72 7.36 17.04
C LEU A 33 8.60 5.92 16.53
N PHE A 34 9.12 4.94 17.28
CA PHE A 34 9.06 3.53 16.91
C PHE A 34 7.61 3.01 16.89
N ALA A 35 6.80 3.37 17.89
CA ALA A 35 5.39 3.03 17.92
C ALA A 35 4.62 3.63 16.74
N LEU A 36 4.90 4.91 16.39
CA LEU A 36 4.31 5.55 15.21
C LEU A 36 4.68 4.80 13.92
N VAL A 37 5.95 4.45 13.74
CA VAL A 37 6.40 3.67 12.57
C VAL A 37 5.68 2.33 12.48
N LEU A 38 5.54 1.59 13.58
CA LEU A 38 4.80 0.31 13.60
C LEU A 38 3.31 0.49 13.27
N CYS A 39 2.67 1.53 13.80
CA CYS A 39 1.26 1.83 13.50
C CYS A 39 1.05 2.20 12.02
N LEU A 40 1.95 2.98 11.42
CA LEU A 40 1.89 3.32 10.00
C LEU A 40 2.12 2.10 9.09
N GLN A 41 3.03 1.20 9.47
CA GLN A 41 3.34 -0.01 8.70
C GLN A 41 2.22 -1.06 8.76
N GLY A 42 1.60 -1.25 9.93
CA GLY A 42 0.48 -2.17 10.06
C GLY A 42 -0.70 -1.79 9.18
N ALA A 43 -0.98 -0.49 9.07
CA ALA A 43 -2.07 0.03 8.25
C ALA A 43 -1.84 -0.15 6.74
N SER A 44 -0.61 0.04 6.25
CA SER A 44 -0.30 -0.08 4.82
C SER A 44 -0.12 -1.54 4.38
N ALA A 45 0.41 -2.41 5.23
CA ALA A 45 0.64 -3.82 4.92
C ALA A 45 -0.67 -4.57 4.68
N GLN A 46 -1.67 -4.38 5.55
CA GLN A 46 -2.96 -5.04 5.44
C GLN A 46 -3.77 -4.60 4.19
N VAL A 47 -3.65 -3.33 3.77
CA VAL A 47 -4.26 -2.85 2.53
C VAL A 47 -3.56 -3.45 1.31
N LEU A 48 -2.23 -3.52 1.32
CA LEU A 48 -1.46 -4.11 0.23
C LEU A 48 -1.75 -5.60 0.08
N GLU A 49 -1.84 -6.34 1.18
CA GLU A 49 -2.15 -7.76 1.20
C GLU A 49 -3.54 -8.04 0.63
N TYR A 50 -4.55 -7.29 1.07
CA TYR A 50 -5.92 -7.40 0.55
C TYR A 50 -6.00 -7.11 -0.96
N VAL A 51 -5.38 -6.01 -1.41
CA VAL A 51 -5.37 -5.63 -2.83
C VAL A 51 -4.64 -6.69 -3.66
N TYR A 52 -3.53 -7.21 -3.16
CA TYR A 52 -2.77 -8.26 -3.83
C TYR A 52 -3.60 -9.54 -4.00
N GLU A 53 -4.22 -10.03 -2.92
CA GLU A 53 -5.04 -11.24 -2.95
C GLU A 53 -6.23 -11.08 -3.91
N TYR A 54 -6.95 -9.96 -3.83
CA TYR A 54 -8.07 -9.65 -4.71
C TYR A 54 -7.66 -9.63 -6.19
N VAL A 55 -6.56 -8.94 -6.52
CA VAL A 55 -6.07 -8.82 -7.91
C VAL A 55 -5.59 -10.17 -8.41
N TYR A 56 -4.90 -10.96 -7.58
CA TYR A 56 -4.36 -12.25 -7.95
C TYR A 56 -5.46 -13.26 -8.28
N GLU A 57 -6.46 -13.41 -7.42
CA GLU A 57 -7.59 -14.32 -7.66
C GLU A 57 -8.43 -13.87 -8.87
N SER A 58 -8.63 -12.56 -9.04
CA SER A 58 -9.31 -12.01 -10.21
C SER A 58 -8.52 -12.26 -11.51
N TRP A 59 -7.19 -12.08 -11.49
CA TRP A 59 -6.31 -12.37 -12.63
C TRP A 59 -6.34 -13.85 -12.99
N LYS A 60 -6.34 -14.73 -11.99
CA LYS A 60 -6.44 -16.18 -12.18
C LYS A 60 -7.75 -16.56 -12.86
N ALA A 61 -8.87 -16.03 -12.37
CA ALA A 61 -10.18 -16.25 -12.98
C ALA A 61 -10.26 -15.67 -14.42
N TYR A 62 -9.64 -14.52 -14.69
CA TYR A 62 -9.52 -13.97 -16.05
C TYR A 62 -8.72 -14.88 -16.98
N SER A 63 -7.58 -15.39 -16.50
CA SER A 63 -6.71 -16.31 -17.23
C SER A 63 -7.44 -17.61 -17.59
N GLU A 64 -8.12 -18.21 -16.62
CA GLU A 64 -8.90 -19.44 -16.82
C GLU A 64 -10.03 -19.23 -17.83
N GLU A 65 -10.77 -18.12 -17.72
CA GLU A 65 -11.84 -17.79 -18.67
C GLU A 65 -11.30 -17.56 -20.08
N CYS A 66 -10.14 -16.89 -20.23
CA CYS A 66 -9.48 -16.71 -21.52
C CYS A 66 -9.12 -18.07 -22.14
N HIS A 67 -8.46 -18.96 -21.38
CA HIS A 67 -8.09 -20.29 -21.87
C HIS A 67 -9.31 -21.13 -22.25
N ARG A 68 -10.35 -21.12 -21.41
CA ARG A 68 -11.63 -21.80 -21.68
C ARG A 68 -12.23 -21.32 -23.00
N ASN A 69 -12.33 -20.00 -23.21
CA ASN A 69 -12.92 -19.44 -24.42
C ASN A 69 -12.08 -19.74 -25.67
N MET A 70 -10.75 -19.65 -25.58
CA MET A 70 -9.86 -20.01 -26.69
C MET A 70 -10.04 -21.47 -27.14
N SER A 71 -10.29 -22.40 -26.21
CA SER A 71 -10.55 -23.82 -26.51
C SER A 71 -11.92 -24.09 -27.14
N LEU A 72 -12.90 -23.20 -26.95
CA LEU A 72 -14.25 -23.36 -27.48
C LEU A 72 -14.37 -22.91 -28.94
N TRP A 73 -13.55 -21.95 -29.37
CA TRP A 73 -13.61 -21.42 -30.73
C TRP A 73 -12.82 -22.31 -31.70
N PRO A 74 -13.35 -22.58 -32.91
CA PRO A 74 -12.63 -23.38 -33.90
C PRO A 74 -11.32 -22.69 -34.32
N PRO A 75 -10.30 -23.46 -34.76
CA PRO A 75 -9.10 -22.88 -35.36
C PRO A 75 -9.44 -22.03 -36.59
N SER A 76 -8.67 -20.96 -36.81
CA SER A 76 -8.79 -20.14 -38.03
C SER A 76 -8.46 -20.98 -39.27
N THR A 77 -9.23 -20.77 -40.35
CA THR A 77 -8.94 -21.32 -41.68
C THR A 77 -7.94 -20.48 -42.47
N ASP A 78 -7.76 -19.22 -42.06
CA ASP A 78 -6.87 -18.26 -42.70
C ASP A 78 -5.53 -18.13 -41.97
N LEU A 79 -4.53 -17.56 -42.65
CA LEU A 79 -3.25 -17.23 -42.06
C LEU A 79 -3.41 -16.05 -41.09
N VAL A 80 -3.34 -16.34 -39.80
CA VAL A 80 -3.54 -15.37 -38.71
C VAL A 80 -2.40 -15.43 -37.69
N CYS A 81 -2.27 -14.35 -36.92
CA CYS A 81 -1.62 -14.39 -35.62
C CYS A 81 -2.56 -15.09 -34.64
N ASN A 82 -2.18 -16.26 -34.12
CA ASN A 82 -3.02 -17.03 -33.21
C ASN A 82 -3.38 -16.27 -31.93
N ARG A 83 -4.62 -16.49 -31.49
CA ARG A 83 -5.12 -16.11 -30.17
C ARG A 83 -4.20 -16.60 -29.06
N THR A 84 -4.03 -15.78 -28.04
CA THR A 84 -3.13 -16.10 -26.94
C THR A 84 -3.47 -15.32 -25.67
N PHE A 85 -3.09 -15.89 -24.52
CA PHE A 85 -3.02 -15.16 -23.28
C PHE A 85 -1.55 -14.79 -23.01
N ASP A 86 -1.23 -13.50 -23.02
CA ASP A 86 0.14 -13.00 -22.82
C ASP A 86 0.50 -12.76 -21.35
N LYS A 87 -0.30 -13.32 -20.43
CA LYS A 87 -0.29 -13.10 -18.97
C LYS A 87 -0.85 -11.76 -18.51
N TYR A 88 -1.32 -10.92 -19.43
CA TYR A 88 -1.97 -9.65 -19.11
C TYR A 88 -3.37 -9.56 -19.75
N SER A 89 -3.47 -9.78 -21.06
CA SER A 89 -4.72 -9.68 -21.82
C SER A 89 -4.98 -10.93 -22.66
N CYS A 90 -6.26 -11.19 -22.91
CA CYS A 90 -6.72 -12.24 -23.81
C CYS A 90 -6.81 -11.69 -25.24
N TRP A 91 -5.90 -12.13 -26.12
CA TRP A 91 -5.85 -11.70 -27.51
C TRP A 91 -6.58 -12.69 -28.42
N PRO A 92 -7.48 -12.23 -29.32
CA PRO A 92 -8.11 -13.08 -30.32
C PRO A 92 -7.15 -13.38 -31.48
N ASP A 93 -7.62 -14.18 -32.45
CA ASP A 93 -6.90 -14.30 -33.72
C ASP A 93 -6.87 -12.95 -34.43
N ALA A 94 -5.71 -12.54 -34.93
CA ALA A 94 -5.52 -11.27 -35.61
C ALA A 94 -5.04 -11.49 -37.05
N GLN A 95 -5.54 -10.68 -37.98
CA GLN A 95 -5.05 -10.72 -39.35
C GLN A 95 -3.62 -10.17 -39.41
N LEU A 96 -2.81 -10.69 -40.34
CA LEU A 96 -1.47 -10.16 -40.56
C LEU A 96 -1.51 -8.67 -40.91
N ASN A 97 -0.56 -7.90 -40.37
CA ASN A 97 -0.44 -6.45 -40.56
C ASN A 97 -1.69 -5.64 -40.14
N SER A 98 -2.55 -6.21 -39.30
CA SER A 98 -3.65 -5.48 -38.66
C SER A 98 -3.25 -5.07 -37.24
N THR A 99 -4.10 -4.32 -36.56
CA THR A 99 -4.02 -4.07 -35.12
C THR A 99 -5.35 -4.46 -34.52
N VAL A 100 -5.34 -5.31 -33.50
CA VAL A 100 -6.55 -5.69 -32.77
C VAL A 100 -6.73 -4.86 -31.51
N ASN A 101 -7.99 -4.54 -31.21
CA ASN A 101 -8.37 -3.92 -29.95
C ASN A 101 -9.03 -4.96 -29.04
N VAL A 102 -8.67 -4.93 -27.77
CA VAL A 102 -9.32 -5.75 -26.73
C VAL A 102 -9.72 -4.85 -25.58
N SER A 103 -10.82 -5.17 -24.93
CA SER A 103 -11.21 -4.48 -23.69
C SER A 103 -10.12 -4.64 -22.64
N CYS A 104 -9.89 -3.60 -21.82
CA CYS A 104 -9.01 -3.73 -20.66
C CYS A 104 -9.42 -4.95 -19.80
N PRO A 105 -8.45 -5.70 -19.25
CA PRO A 105 -8.77 -6.82 -18.39
C PRO A 105 -9.57 -6.40 -17.16
N TRP A 106 -10.64 -7.14 -16.85
CA TRP A 106 -11.57 -6.81 -15.77
C TRP A 106 -11.01 -7.04 -14.37
N TYR A 107 -9.87 -7.73 -14.24
CA TYR A 107 -9.22 -7.95 -12.95
C TYR A 107 -8.46 -6.71 -12.43
N LEU A 108 -8.35 -5.66 -13.23
CA LEU A 108 -7.63 -4.44 -12.84
C LEU A 108 -8.40 -3.67 -11.76
N PRO A 109 -7.74 -3.16 -10.70
CA PRO A 109 -8.39 -2.41 -9.61
C PRO A 109 -9.16 -1.16 -10.05
N TRP A 110 -8.89 -0.66 -11.25
CA TRP A 110 -9.45 0.57 -11.80
C TRP A 110 -10.31 0.32 -13.06
N TYR A 111 -10.78 -0.91 -13.26
CA TYR A 111 -11.56 -1.29 -14.45
C TYR A 111 -12.77 -0.38 -14.69
N ASP A 112 -13.46 0.06 -13.62
CA ASP A 112 -14.68 0.88 -13.72
C ASP A 112 -14.44 2.35 -14.10
N GLN A 113 -13.19 2.80 -14.26
CA GLN A 113 -12.87 4.21 -14.57
C GLN A 113 -13.14 4.60 -16.03
N GLY A 114 -13.72 3.69 -16.83
CA GLY A 114 -14.18 3.92 -18.20
C GLY A 114 -13.78 2.79 -19.14
N THR A 115 -14.41 2.74 -20.32
CA THR A 115 -14.06 1.76 -21.35
C THR A 115 -12.73 2.13 -21.99
N VAL A 116 -11.66 1.51 -21.49
CA VAL A 116 -10.33 1.57 -22.09
C VAL A 116 -10.12 0.31 -22.91
N PHE A 117 -9.62 0.47 -24.13
CA PHE A 117 -9.17 -0.62 -24.98
C PHE A 117 -7.65 -0.61 -25.05
N ILE A 118 -7.07 -1.81 -25.13
CA ILE A 118 -5.63 -1.99 -25.34
C ILE A 118 -5.43 -2.41 -26.78
N LEU A 119 -4.50 -1.74 -27.44
CA LEU A 119 -4.10 -2.04 -28.81
C LEU A 119 -2.90 -2.97 -28.78
N GLY A 120 -2.92 -3.97 -29.65
CA GLY A 120 -1.81 -4.90 -29.82
C GLY A 120 -1.98 -5.69 -31.11
N ARG A 121 -0.91 -6.42 -31.46
CA ARG A 121 -0.75 -7.22 -32.69
C ARG A 121 -1.38 -6.59 -33.92
#